data_AF-B2CW60-F1
#
_entry.id   AF-B2CW60-F1
#
_cell.length_a   1.000
_cell.length_b   1.000
_cell.length_c   1.000
_cell.angle_alpha   90.00
_cell.angle_beta   90.00
_cell.angle_gamma   90.00
#
_symmetry.space_group_name_H-M   'P 1'
#
loop_
_entity.id
_entity.type
_entity.pdbx_description
1 polymer ?
#
loop_
_entity_poly.entity_id
_entity_poly.type
_entity_poly.pdbx_seq_one_letter_code
_entity_poly.pdbx_strand_id
1 'polypeptide(L)'
;VFRNTSGLLLFLGLDFFAMIFSVVHIGAIAVSFLFVVMMFNIQIAEIHEEVLRYLPVSGIIGLIFWWEMFFILDNESIPLLPTQRNTTSLRYTVYAGKVR
;
A
#
# COMPACT_ATOMS: atom_id res chain seq x y z
N VAL A 1 -13.67 -5.02 13.10
CA VAL A 1 -12.42 -5.44 12.43
C VAL A 1 -11.64 -6.46 13.27
N PHE A 2 -11.18 -6.14 14.48
CA PHE A 2 -10.31 -7.03 15.30
C PHE A 2 -10.90 -8.42 15.57
N ARG A 3 -12.18 -8.50 15.95
CA ARG A 3 -12.84 -9.80 16.16
C ARG A 3 -12.87 -10.67 14.89
N ASN A 4 -13.07 -10.06 13.72
CA ASN A 4 -13.07 -10.77 12.45
C ASN A 4 -11.67 -11.29 12.12
N THR A 5 -10.64 -10.46 12.33
CA THR A 5 -9.23 -10.84 12.16
C THR A 5 -8.84 -11.98 13.10
N SER A 6 -9.20 -11.93 14.39
CA SER A 6 -8.95 -13.03 15.33
C SER A 6 -9.65 -14.32 14.92
N GLY A 7 -10.89 -14.24 14.43
CA GLY A 7 -11.65 -15.40 13.95
C GLY A 7 -11.05 -16.04 12.70
N LEU A 8 -10.55 -15.21 11.76
CA LEU A 8 -9.84 -15.67 10.56
C LEU A 8 -8.53 -16.39 10.93
N LEU A 9 -7.85 -15.88 11.96
CA LEU A 9 -6.61 -16.45 12.47
C LEU A 9 -6.81 -17.82 13.16
N LEU A 10 -7.96 -17.98 13.81
CA LEU A 10 -8.41 -19.26 14.38
C LEU A 10 -8.73 -20.28 13.27
N PHE A 11 -9.35 -19.83 12.18
CA PHE A 11 -9.57 -20.66 10.97
C PHE A 11 -8.27 -21.08 10.28
N LEU A 12 -7.21 -20.28 10.40
CA LEU A 12 -5.88 -20.57 9.87
C LEU A 12 -5.07 -21.52 10.78
N GLY A 13 -5.62 -21.95 11.92
CA GLY A 13 -4.95 -22.84 12.88
C GLY A 13 -3.97 -22.16 13.83
N LEU A 14 -3.99 -20.82 13.93
CA LEU A 14 -3.11 -20.06 14.82
C LEU A 14 -3.81 -19.73 16.16
N ASP A 15 -4.10 -20.76 16.96
CA ASP A 15 -4.87 -20.62 18.21
C ASP A 15 -4.19 -19.72 19.26
N PHE A 16 -2.87 -19.89 19.45
CA PHE A 16 -2.11 -19.11 20.44
C PHE A 16 -2.02 -17.64 20.05
N PHE A 17 -1.80 -17.35 18.76
CA PHE A 17 -1.73 -15.98 18.27
C PHE A 17 -3.11 -15.32 18.26
N ALA A 18 -4.20 -16.05 17.96
CA ALA A 18 -5.55 -15.51 18.00
C ALA A 18 -5.93 -15.02 19.40
N MET A 19 -5.55 -15.78 20.44
CA MET A 19 -5.75 -15.42 21.85
C MET A 19 -4.94 -14.17 22.22
N ILE A 20 -3.65 -14.12 21.90
CA ILE A 20 -2.78 -12.98 22.25
C ILE A 20 -3.16 -11.73 21.45
N PHE A 21 -3.44 -11.86 20.15
CA PHE A 21 -3.87 -10.77 19.28
C PHE A 21 -5.16 -10.15 19.81
N SER A 22 -6.14 -10.95 20.24
CA SER A 22 -7.37 -10.44 20.83
C SER A 22 -7.12 -9.66 22.12
N VAL A 23 -6.35 -10.24 23.06
CA VAL A 23 -6.08 -9.63 24.37
C VAL A 23 -5.29 -8.33 24.25
N VAL A 24 -4.21 -8.30 23.47
CA VAL A 24 -3.39 -7.09 23.35
C VAL A 24 -4.11 -6.04 22.51
N HIS A 25 -4.74 -6.44 21.41
CA HIS A 25 -5.30 -5.46 20.49
C HIS A 25 -6.60 -4.83 21.00
N ILE A 26 -7.50 -5.63 21.60
CA ILE A 26 -8.76 -5.12 22.15
C ILE A 26 -8.54 -4.66 23.59
N GLY A 27 -7.81 -5.45 24.39
CA GLY A 27 -7.65 -5.23 25.82
C GLY A 27 -6.56 -4.25 26.22
N ALA A 28 -5.56 -3.97 25.37
CA ALA A 28 -4.56 -2.93 25.63
C ALA A 28 -4.68 -1.76 24.65
N ILE A 29 -4.51 -2.01 23.34
CA ILE A 29 -4.42 -0.93 22.35
C ILE A 29 -5.75 -0.18 22.19
N ALA A 30 -6.86 -0.89 21.96
CA ALA A 30 -8.16 -0.26 21.73
C ALA A 30 -8.69 0.45 22.98
N VAL A 31 -8.48 -0.10 24.19
CA VAL A 31 -8.90 0.56 25.43
C VAL A 31 -8.01 1.75 25.78
N SER A 32 -6.70 1.70 25.51
CA SER A 32 -5.82 2.87 25.66
C SER A 32 -6.25 3.98 24.70
N PHE A 33 -6.63 3.62 23.48
CA PHE A 33 -7.17 4.60 22.53
C PHE A 33 -8.55 5.13 22.98
N LEU A 34 -9.40 4.29 23.58
CA LEU A 34 -10.69 4.70 24.15
C LEU A 34 -10.50 5.69 25.31
N PHE A 35 -9.48 5.50 26.12
CA PHE A 35 -9.13 6.43 27.19
C PHE A 35 -8.65 7.78 26.63
N VAL A 36 -7.76 7.74 25.63
CA VAL A 36 -7.25 8.95 24.97
C VAL A 36 -8.37 9.72 24.28
N VAL A 37 -9.26 9.03 23.54
CA VAL A 37 -10.33 9.70 22.79
C VAL A 37 -11.41 10.29 23.70
N MET A 38 -11.68 9.68 24.86
CA MET A 38 -12.65 10.23 25.83
C MET A 38 -12.11 11.46 26.54
N MET A 39 -10.80 11.50 26.80
CA MET A 39 -10.15 12.68 27.37
C MET A 39 -9.97 13.80 26.33
N PHE A 40 -9.86 13.44 25.04
CA PHE A 40 -9.68 14.38 23.96
C PHE A 40 -11.01 14.96 23.48
N ASN A 41 -11.32 16.18 23.94
CA ASN A 41 -12.49 16.93 23.46
C ASN A 41 -12.19 17.59 22.11
N ILE A 42 -12.68 17.01 21.01
CA ILE A 42 -12.59 17.56 19.65
C ILE A 42 -13.85 18.40 19.36
N GLN A 43 -13.67 19.67 19.03
CA GLN A 43 -14.73 20.53 18.53
C GLN A 43 -14.88 20.35 17.01
N ILE A 44 -15.90 19.58 16.62
CA ILE A 44 -16.12 19.13 15.24
C ILE A 44 -16.79 20.22 14.37
N ALA A 45 -17.15 21.38 14.94
CA ALA A 45 -18.03 22.36 14.29
C ALA A 45 -17.35 23.28 13.27
N GLU A 46 -16.03 23.50 13.35
CA GLU A 46 -15.29 24.38 12.42
C GLU A 46 -14.39 23.59 11.44
N ILE A 47 -14.00 22.36 11.81
CA ILE A 47 -13.14 21.49 11.01
C ILE A 47 -13.81 20.87 9.77
N HIS A 48 -15.14 20.91 9.65
CA HIS A 48 -15.85 20.23 8.56
C HIS A 48 -15.66 20.89 7.19
N GLU A 49 -15.55 22.21 7.10
CA GLU A 49 -15.30 22.88 5.82
C GLU A 49 -13.90 22.53 5.27
N GLU A 50 -12.93 22.41 6.17
CA GLU A 50 -11.56 22.03 5.83
C GLU A 50 -11.50 20.54 5.48
N VAL A 51 -12.06 19.67 6.31
CA VAL A 51 -12.05 18.21 6.13
C VAL A 51 -12.73 17.80 4.83
N LEU A 52 -13.84 18.44 4.45
CA LEU A 52 -14.51 18.18 3.17
C LEU A 52 -13.63 18.54 1.96
N ARG A 53 -12.73 19.51 2.10
CA ARG A 53 -11.77 19.89 1.06
C ARG A 53 -10.59 18.92 0.97
N TYR A 54 -10.20 18.28 2.08
CA TYR A 54 -9.11 17.29 2.11
C TYR A 54 -9.55 15.85 1.75
N LEU A 55 -10.84 15.53 1.89
CA LEU A 55 -11.45 14.25 1.50
C LEU A 55 -11.19 13.84 0.03
N PRO A 56 -11.39 14.71 -0.99
CA PRO A 56 -11.08 14.37 -2.38
C PRO A 56 -9.58 14.19 -2.61
N VAL A 57 -8.73 14.92 -1.87
CA VAL A 57 -7.27 14.78 -1.99
C VAL A 57 -6.82 13.41 -1.50
N SER A 58 -7.21 12.99 -0.29
CA SER A 58 -6.86 11.66 0.22
C SER A 58 -7.47 10.53 -0.64
N GLY A 59 -8.63 10.75 -1.25
CA GLY A 59 -9.23 9.85 -2.24
C GLY A 59 -8.39 9.67 -3.50
N ILE A 60 -7.90 10.77 -4.10
CA ILE A 60 -7.03 10.71 -5.29
C ILE A 60 -5.71 10.01 -4.96
N ILE A 61 -5.08 10.35 -3.82
CA ILE A 61 -3.84 9.69 -3.38
C ILE A 61 -4.07 8.19 -3.14
N GLY A 62 -5.16 7.81 -2.48
CA GLY A 62 -5.51 6.41 -2.25
C GLY A 62 -5.77 5.64 -3.55
N LEU A 63 -6.41 6.28 -4.53
CA LEU A 63 -6.64 5.71 -5.85
C LEU A 63 -5.34 5.50 -6.64
N ILE A 64 -4.43 6.48 -6.59
CA ILE A 64 -3.10 6.37 -7.21
C ILE A 64 -2.32 5.20 -6.60
N PHE A 65 -2.33 5.08 -5.27
CA PHE A 65 -1.64 3.98 -4.58
C PHE A 65 -2.24 2.62 -4.92
N TRP A 66 -3.57 2.54 -5.04
CA TRP A 66 -4.27 1.33 -5.44
C TRP A 66 -3.94 0.94 -6.89
N TRP A 67 -3.87 1.92 -7.79
CA TRP A 67 -3.44 1.72 -9.18
C TRP A 67 -1.98 1.28 -9.28
N GLU A 68 -1.08 1.91 -8.53
CA GLU A 68 0.34 1.52 -8.48
C GLU A 68 0.51 0.10 -7.97
N MET A 69 -0.19 -0.29 -6.90
CA MET A 69 -0.14 -1.67 -6.40
C MET A 69 -0.59 -2.68 -7.45
N PHE A 70 -1.64 -2.37 -8.22
CA PHE A 70 -2.10 -3.24 -9.31
C PHE A 70 -1.08 -3.30 -10.46
N PHE A 71 -0.57 -2.15 -10.91
CA PHE A 71 0.40 -2.05 -11.99
C PHE A 71 1.73 -2.75 -11.66
N ILE A 72 2.21 -2.67 -10.41
CA ILE A 72 3.42 -3.36 -9.95
C ILE A 72 3.24 -4.88 -10.02
N LEU A 73 2.08 -5.39 -9.59
CA LEU A 73 1.76 -6.82 -9.64
C LEU A 73 1.68 -7.33 -11.10
N ASP A 74 1.08 -6.55 -12.00
CA ASP A 74 1.02 -6.89 -13.42
C ASP A 74 2.41 -6.87 -14.07
N ASN A 75 3.21 -5.85 -13.77
CA ASN A 75 4.55 -5.68 -14.33
C ASN A 75 5.52 -6.79 -13.88
N GLU A 76 5.36 -7.35 -12.67
CA GLU A 76 6.19 -8.48 -12.21
C GLU A 76 5.96 -9.77 -13.02
N SER A 77 4.78 -9.93 -13.62
CA SER A 77 4.48 -11.05 -14.54
C SER A 77 4.98 -10.83 -15.98
N ILE A 78 5.55 -9.65 -16.28
CA ILE A 78 6.18 -9.35 -17.56
C ILE A 78 7.70 -9.30 -17.35
N PRO A 79 8.47 -10.28 -17.87
CA PRO A 79 9.92 -10.14 -17.95
C PRO A 79 10.24 -9.01 -18.94
N LEU A 80 10.31 -7.78 -18.46
CA LEU A 80 10.75 -6.64 -19.23
C LEU A 80 12.25 -6.43 -19.05
N LEU A 81 13.01 -6.90 -20.03
CA LEU A 81 14.14 -6.16 -20.61
C LEU A 81 14.24 -6.46 -22.12
N PRO A 82 14.51 -5.50 -23.02
CA PRO A 82 15.00 -4.13 -22.78
C PRO A 82 14.17 -3.00 -23.40
N THR A 83 14.09 -1.89 -22.67
CA THR A 83 13.86 -0.55 -23.23
C THR A 83 15.07 -0.14 -24.09
N GLN A 84 14.83 -0.08 -25.41
CA GLN A 84 15.47 0.75 -26.45
C GLN A 84 17.02 0.89 -26.50
N ARG A 85 17.66 0.38 -27.58
CA ARG A 85 18.66 1.11 -28.43
C ARG A 85 18.81 0.49 -29.82
N ASN A 86 17.92 0.84 -30.74
CA ASN A 86 18.24 0.79 -32.17
C ASN A 86 19.20 1.95 -32.50
N THR A 87 20.19 1.74 -33.39
CA THR A 87 21.10 2.73 -34.04
C THR A 87 22.53 3.03 -33.53
N THR A 88 23.25 2.11 -32.87
CA THR A 88 24.75 2.20 -32.78
C THR A 88 25.48 0.92 -33.15
N SER A 89 24.71 -0.11 -33.47
CA SER A 89 25.20 -1.44 -33.81
C SER A 89 25.67 -1.56 -35.27
N LEU A 90 25.03 -0.84 -36.17
CA LEU A 90 25.33 -0.89 -37.60
C LEU A 90 26.60 -0.12 -38.00
N ARG A 91 27.30 0.52 -37.06
CA ARG A 91 28.58 1.18 -37.35
C ARG A 91 29.75 0.20 -37.34
N TYR A 92 29.80 -0.75 -36.41
CA TYR A 92 30.95 -1.65 -36.28
C TYR A 92 31.01 -2.73 -37.37
N THR A 93 29.87 -3.11 -37.95
CA THR A 93 29.84 -3.99 -39.13
C THR A 93 30.19 -3.27 -40.43
N VAL A 94 29.93 -1.95 -40.53
CA VAL A 94 30.27 -1.15 -41.72
C VAL A 94 31.77 -0.78 -41.78
N TYR A 95 32.47 -0.64 -40.64
CA TYR A 95 33.93 -0.45 -40.65
C TYR A 95 34.72 -1.72 -40.99
N ALA A 96 34.14 -2.91 -40.79
CA ALA A 96 34.77 -4.18 -41.17
C ALA A 96 34.70 -4.46 -42.69
N GLY A 97 33.75 -3.83 -43.40
CA GLY A 97 33.60 -3.97 -44.87
C GLY A 97 34.34 -2.91 -45.70
N LYS A 98 35.02 -1.95 -45.06
CA LYS A 98 35.74 -0.85 -45.73
C LYS A 98 37.27 -0.97 -45.59
N VAL A 99 37.77 -2.20 -45.37
CA VAL A 99 39.21 -2.53 -45.44
C VAL A 99 39.36 -3.83 -46.23
N ARG A 100 38.99 -3.78 -47.50
CA ARG A 100 39.48 -4.66 -48.57
C ARG A 100 39.20 -4.01 -49.91
#